data_AF-A0A6G3PEC9-F1
#
_entry.id   AF-A0A6G3PEC9-F1
#
_cell.length_a   1.000
_cell.length_b   1.000
_cell.length_c   1.000
_cell.angle_alpha   90.00
_cell.angle_beta   90.00
_cell.angle_gamma   90.00
#
_symmetry.space_group_name_H-M   'P 1'
#
loop_
_entity.id
_entity.type
_entity.pdbx_description
1 polymer ?
#
loop_
_entity_poly.entity_id
_entity_poly.type
_entity_poly.pdbx_seq_one_letter_code
_entity_poly.pdbx_strand_id
1 'polypeptide(L)' 'ALPPPPAGELLVRVWPVRAGAPVDAHRVHEVAAGCCPAHLGCRVEVLPGPPEGFDTPEQTGG' A
#
# COMPACT_ATOMS: atom_id res chain seq x y z
N ALA A 1 1.94 -32.34 1.35
CA ALA A 1 2.36 -31.35 2.38
C ALA A 1 1.88 -29.98 1.92
N LEU A 2 1.38 -29.14 2.84
CA LEU A 2 1.09 -27.74 2.51
C LEU A 2 2.39 -26.94 2.46
N PRO A 3 2.51 -25.93 1.58
CA PRO A 3 3.68 -25.07 1.55
C PRO A 3 3.87 -24.36 2.91
N PRO A 4 5.12 -24.07 3.31
CA PRO A 4 5.39 -23.35 4.54
C PRO A 4 4.69 -21.98 4.50
N PRO A 5 4.28 -21.45 5.66
CA PRO A 5 3.71 -20.11 5.72
C PRO A 5 4.71 -19.10 5.15
N PRO A 6 4.23 -18.08 4.44
CA PRO A 6 5.10 -17.05 3.90
C PRO A 6 5.88 -16.33 5.01
N ALA A 7 7.17 -16.11 4.77
CA ALA A 7 8.07 -15.44 5.71
C ALA A 7 8.25 -13.94 5.43
N GLY A 8 7.43 -13.34 4.56
CA GLY A 8 7.57 -11.94 4.16
C GLY A 8 6.38 -11.07 4.59
N GLU A 9 6.66 -9.95 5.26
CA GLU A 9 5.72 -8.84 5.46
C GLU A 9 5.86 -7.84 4.31
N LEU A 10 4.75 -7.56 3.61
CA LEU A 10 4.65 -6.51 2.62
C LEU A 10 4.33 -5.18 3.31
N LEU A 11 5.26 -4.24 3.21
CA LEU A 11 5.04 -2.86 3.65
C LEU A 11 4.43 -2.02 2.51
N VAL A 12 3.21 -1.54 2.72
CA VAL A 12 2.49 -0.65 1.82
C VAL A 12 2.58 0.78 2.34
N ARG A 13 3.31 1.64 1.62
CA ARG A 13 3.43 3.07 1.93
C ARG A 13 2.54 3.87 1.00
N VAL A 14 1.66 4.68 1.58
CA VAL A 14 0.67 5.51 0.87
C VAL A 14 0.69 6.93 1.42
N TRP A 15 0.33 7.89 0.59
CA TRP A 15 0.20 9.29 0.97
C TRP A 15 -0.98 9.92 0.25
N PRO A 16 -1.57 11.00 0.78
CA PRO A 16 -2.65 11.69 0.10
C PRO A 16 -2.14 12.45 -1.12
N VAL A 17 -2.80 12.26 -2.27
CA VAL A 17 -2.50 13.01 -3.49
C VAL A 17 -2.96 14.47 -3.37
N ARG A 18 -4.02 14.72 -2.59
CA ARG A 18 -4.50 16.07 -2.28
C ARG A 18 -4.15 16.43 -0.85
N ALA A 19 -3.50 17.57 -0.66
CA ALA A 19 -3.20 18.09 0.67
C ALA A 19 -4.47 18.18 1.53
N GLY A 20 -4.41 17.66 2.76
CA GLY A 20 -5.53 17.66 3.71
C GLY A 20 -6.58 16.57 3.49
N ALA A 21 -6.50 15.76 2.43
CA ALA A 21 -7.37 14.59 2.29
C ALA A 21 -6.88 13.44 3.19
N PRO A 22 -7.74 12.81 4.00
CA PRO A 22 -7.34 11.68 4.82
C PRO A 22 -7.12 10.43 3.96
N VAL A 23 -6.14 9.62 4.32
CA VAL A 23 -5.97 8.26 3.79
C VAL A 23 -6.51 7.27 4.81
N ASP A 24 -7.45 6.43 4.38
CA ASP A 24 -7.99 5.34 5.21
C ASP A 24 -7.05 4.12 5.13
N ALA A 25 -6.25 3.93 6.18
CA ALA A 25 -5.31 2.82 6.26
C ALA A 25 -5.99 1.44 6.27
N HIS A 26 -7.19 1.33 6.85
CA HIS A 26 -7.93 0.07 6.89
C HIS A 26 -8.38 -0.32 5.48
N ARG A 27 -8.95 0.65 4.73
CA ARG A 27 -9.34 0.41 3.34
C ARG A 27 -8.16 0.03 2.45
N VAL A 28 -6.99 0.65 2.66
CA VAL A 28 -5.76 0.29 1.94
C VAL A 28 -5.32 -1.14 2.30
N HIS A 29 -5.38 -1.52 3.57
CA HIS A 29 -5.05 -2.87 4.02
C HIS A 29 -5.94 -3.92 3.37
N GLU A 30 -7.26 -3.72 3.37
CA GLU A 30 -8.23 -4.63 2.72
C GLU A 30 -7.93 -4.84 1.23
N VAL A 31 -7.64 -3.75 0.50
CA VAL A 31 -7.26 -3.83 -0.92
C VAL A 31 -5.96 -4.61 -1.10
N ALA A 32 -4.94 -4.33 -0.29
CA ALA A 32 -3.65 -5.01 -0.38
C ALA A 32 -3.76 -6.51 -0.03
N ALA A 33 -4.52 -6.84 1.01
CA ALA A 33 -4.77 -8.21 1.43
C ALA A 33 -5.54 -9.01 0.36
N GLY A 34 -6.46 -8.37 -0.36
CA GLY A 34 -7.19 -8.95 -1.49
C GLY A 34 -6.30 -9.36 -2.68
N CYS A 35 -5.13 -8.76 -2.85
CA CYS A 35 -4.23 -9.05 -3.97
C CYS A 35 -3.41 -10.34 -3.79
N CYS A 36 -3.06 -10.74 -2.56
CA CYS A 36 -2.29 -11.97 -2.32
C CYS A 36 -2.60 -12.60 -0.94
N PRO A 37 -3.81 -13.19 -0.78
CA PRO A 37 -4.36 -13.52 0.53
C PRO A 37 -3.65 -14.65 1.29
N ALA A 38 -2.75 -15.41 0.66
CA ALA A 38 -2.16 -16.62 1.26
C ALA A 38 -0.67 -16.49 1.61
N HIS A 39 0.05 -15.55 0.99
CA HIS A 39 1.52 -15.58 0.97
C HIS A 39 2.21 -14.30 1.46
N LEU A 40 1.51 -13.29 1.96
CA LEU A 40 2.15 -12.07 2.47
C LEU A 40 1.31 -11.48 3.61
N GLY A 41 1.91 -11.27 4.78
CA GLY A 41 1.34 -10.36 5.77
C GLY A 41 1.43 -8.93 5.22
N CYS A 42 0.43 -8.08 5.45
CA CYS A 42 0.43 -6.70 4.95
C CYS A 42 0.42 -5.68 6.10
N ARG A 43 1.31 -4.70 6.04
CA ARG A 43 1.30 -3.54 6.94
C ARG A 43 1.19 -2.26 6.12
N VAL A 44 0.35 -1.34 6.58
CA VAL A 44 0.12 -0.05 5.93
C VAL A 44 0.76 1.05 6.74
N GLU A 45 1.50 1.92 6.07
CA GLU A 45 2.03 3.17 6.62
C GLU A 45 1.52 4.36 5.79
N VAL A 46 0.88 5.31 6.48
CA VAL A 46 0.42 6.55 5.88
C VAL A 46 1.51 7.60 6.08
N LEU A 47 2.10 8.05 4.97
CA LEU A 47 3.10 9.09 4.93
C LEU A 47 2.43 10.48 4.81
N PRO A 48 3.08 11.54 5.31
CA PRO A 48 2.56 12.90 5.19
C PRO A 48 2.59 13.45 3.75
N GLY A 49 3.39 12.86 2.86
CA GLY A 49 3.58 13.28 1.47
C GLY A 49 4.41 12.26 0.69
N PRO A 50 4.68 12.53 -0.60
CA PRO A 50 5.47 11.62 -1.44
C PRO A 50 6.89 11.46 -0.88
N PRO A 51 7.52 10.28 -1.06
CA PRO A 51 8.95 10.11 -0.81
C PRO A 51 9.77 11.05 -1.70
N GLU A 52 10.95 11.43 -1.24
CA GLU A 52 11.88 12.25 -2.02
C GLU A 52 12.14 11.60 -3.40
N GLY A 53 11.96 12.37 -4.48
CA GLY A 53 12.11 11.89 -5.85
C GLY A 53 10.85 11.31 -6.51
N PHE A 54 9.72 11.21 -5.80
CA PHE A 54 8.39 10.93 -6.37
C PHE A 54 7.60 12.22 -6.62
N ASP A 55 8.19 13.17 -7.36
CA ASP A 55 7.51 14.40 -7.75
C ASP A 55 6.65 14.16 -9.01
N THR A 56 5.34 14.03 -8.77
CA THR A 56 4.19 14.04 -9.69
C THR A 56 3.82 12.69 -10.37
N PRO A 57 2.58 12.20 -10.21
CA PRO A 57 2.06 11.16 -11.08
C PRO A 57 1.76 11.77 -12.46
N GLU A 58 2.46 11.32 -13.49
CA GLU A 58 1.92 11.35 -14.85
C GLU A 58 0.58 10.60 -14.81
N GLN A 59 -0.54 11.31 -14.96
CA GLN A 59 -1.82 10.66 -15.18
C GLN A 59 -1.85 10.16 -16.63
N THR A 60 -1.33 8.95 -16.87
CA THR A 60 -1.58 8.23 -18.12
C THR A 60 -3.03 7.73 -18.09
N GLY A 61 -3.96 8.64 -18.36
CA GLY A 61 -5.37 8.33 -18.59
C GLY A 61 -5.58 7.74 -19.99
N GLY A 62 -6.30 6.62 -20.06
CA GLY A 62 -6.87 6.07 -21.29
C GLY A 62 -8.35 6.38 -21.42
#